data_AF-E4YVM0-F1
#
_entry.id   AF-E4YVM0-F1
#
_cell.length_a   1.000
_cell.length_b   1.000
_cell.length_c   1.000
_cell.angle_alpha   90.00
_cell.angle_beta   90.00
_cell.angle_gamma   90.00
#
_symmetry.space_group_name_H-M   'P 1'
#
loop_
_entity.id
_entity.type
_entity.pdbx_description
1 polymer ?
#
loop_
_entity_poly.entity_id
_entity_poly.type
_entity_poly.pdbx_seq_one_letter_code
_entity_poly.pdbx_strand_id
1 'polypeptide(L)'
;YFNPGNSYRAQVNPGSLGSNGSSNFSTRSEKLSIPDDIPAEAIVQEGCLMRKKNAKKGQKMTIKYWKRYWIVLTNASGNGYNDNVLLLYESRNPFIFSRIVDRRQFQRDSAKQMVLSHFVFSEECPNADEFSLTDEYSGECYRFKAFGAVNAQMWKNAIAEAKRPKIPDLIDLSEER
;
A
#
# COMPACT_ATOMS: atom_id res chain seq x y z
N TYR A 1 66.28 -42.33 41.95
CA TYR A 1 64.84 -42.14 42.17
C TYR A 1 64.45 -40.75 41.68
N PHE A 2 63.31 -40.67 40.99
CA PHE A 2 62.52 -39.50 40.57
C PHE A 2 62.62 -38.94 39.14
N ASN A 3 61.40 -38.80 38.61
CA ASN A 3 60.89 -38.61 37.24
C ASN A 3 60.98 -37.16 36.73
N PRO A 4 60.83 -36.95 35.41
CA PRO A 4 61.03 -35.66 34.76
C PRO A 4 59.73 -34.86 34.57
N GLY A 5 59.90 -33.54 34.48
CA GLY A 5 59.27 -32.66 33.48
C GLY A 5 57.75 -32.53 33.47
N ASN A 6 57.25 -31.37 33.89
CA ASN A 6 56.02 -30.85 33.31
C ASN A 6 56.08 -29.32 33.16
N SER A 7 55.78 -28.89 31.94
CA SER A 7 55.74 -27.51 31.49
C SER A 7 54.29 -27.03 31.42
N TYR A 8 54.15 -25.73 31.13
CA TYR A 8 52.98 -25.03 30.55
C TYR A 8 52.04 -24.26 31.50
N ARG A 9 52.38 -22.96 31.60
CA ARG A 9 51.58 -21.80 31.15
C ARG A 9 50.28 -21.44 31.90
N ALA A 10 50.35 -20.27 32.54
CA ALA A 10 49.30 -19.55 33.23
C ALA A 10 48.04 -19.30 32.39
N GLN A 11 46.87 -19.45 33.03
CA GLN A 11 45.60 -18.90 32.57
C GLN A 11 45.15 -17.76 33.48
N VAL A 12 44.81 -16.64 32.85
CA VAL A 12 44.15 -15.49 33.45
C VAL A 12 42.64 -15.63 33.27
N ASN A 13 41.89 -15.49 34.36
CA ASN A 13 40.48 -15.08 34.35
C ASN A 13 40.46 -13.58 34.69
N PRO A 14 39.61 -12.78 34.05
CA PRO A 14 38.37 -12.40 34.74
C PRO A 14 37.18 -12.08 33.81
N GLY A 15 35.97 -12.10 34.38
CA GLY A 15 34.92 -11.18 33.97
C GLY A 15 33.64 -11.79 33.40
N SER A 16 32.65 -11.89 34.29
CA SER A 16 31.21 -12.03 34.02
C SER A 16 30.70 -11.04 32.96
N LEU A 17 29.97 -11.52 31.95
CA LEU A 17 28.86 -10.80 31.32
C LEU A 17 27.84 -11.83 30.81
N GLY A 18 26.61 -11.70 31.32
CA GLY A 18 25.51 -12.59 30.99
C GLY A 18 24.97 -12.39 29.58
N SER A 19 24.24 -13.41 29.13
CA SER A 19 22.97 -13.36 28.40
C SER A 19 22.88 -14.62 27.54
N ASN A 20 22.16 -15.62 28.03
CA ASN A 20 21.63 -16.70 27.20
C ASN A 20 20.51 -16.12 26.33
N GLY A 21 20.90 -15.39 25.29
CA GLY A 21 20.03 -15.03 24.18
C GLY A 21 20.05 -16.18 23.19
N SER A 22 19.17 -17.15 23.36
CA SER A 22 18.77 -18.06 22.29
C SER A 22 18.46 -17.21 21.07
N SER A 23 19.35 -17.20 20.08
CA SER A 23 19.06 -16.68 18.77
C SER A 23 18.05 -17.63 18.14
N ASN A 24 16.79 -17.46 18.52
CA ASN A 24 15.68 -17.89 17.71
C ASN A 24 15.89 -17.22 16.36
N PHE A 25 16.48 -17.97 15.45
CA PHE A 25 16.46 -17.72 14.02
C PHE A 25 15.00 -17.87 13.60
N SER A 26 14.19 -16.91 14.02
CA SER A 26 12.85 -16.73 13.55
C SER A 26 13.03 -16.30 12.11
N THR A 27 12.92 -17.26 11.21
CA THR A 27 12.45 -17.10 9.84
C THR A 27 11.11 -16.38 9.88
N ARG A 28 11.13 -15.10 10.26
CA ARG A 28 9.98 -14.20 10.19
C ARG A 28 9.87 -13.85 8.71
N SER A 29 9.20 -14.76 8.01
CA SER A 29 8.63 -14.66 6.68
C SER A 29 8.66 -13.23 6.14
N GLU A 30 9.31 -13.05 4.99
CA GLU A 30 9.35 -11.84 4.15
C GLU A 30 7.97 -11.49 3.55
N LYS A 31 6.92 -11.52 4.38
CA LYS A 31 5.60 -11.02 4.04
C LYS A 31 5.32 -9.86 4.98
N LEU A 32 4.87 -8.77 4.38
CA LEU A 32 3.96 -7.72 4.88
C LEU A 32 4.37 -6.41 4.20
N SER A 33 4.17 -6.36 2.88
CA SER A 33 4.06 -5.11 2.10
C SER A 33 2.68 -4.44 2.28
N ILE A 34 1.85 -5.02 3.14
CA ILE A 34 0.46 -4.70 3.37
C ILE A 34 0.37 -4.33 4.85
N PRO A 35 -0.43 -3.32 5.25
CA PRO A 35 -0.71 -3.12 6.68
C PRO A 35 -1.17 -4.45 7.29
N ASP A 36 -0.63 -4.81 8.46
CA ASP A 36 -0.90 -6.08 9.12
C ASP A 36 -2.41 -6.36 9.34
N ASP A 37 -3.24 -5.32 9.19
CA ASP A 37 -4.69 -5.32 9.38
C ASP A 37 -5.51 -5.67 8.13
N ILE A 38 -4.91 -5.74 6.93
CA ILE A 38 -5.64 -6.09 5.69
C ILE A 38 -5.30 -7.52 5.27
N PRO A 39 -6.29 -8.43 5.20
CA PRO A 39 -6.06 -9.79 4.72
C PRO A 39 -5.52 -9.79 3.28
N ALA A 40 -4.57 -10.66 2.97
CA ALA A 40 -3.91 -10.68 1.66
C ALA A 40 -4.89 -11.00 0.53
N GLU A 41 -5.88 -11.84 0.81
CA GLU A 41 -7.00 -12.20 -0.06
C GLU A 41 -7.93 -11.02 -0.36
N ALA A 42 -7.91 -9.98 0.48
CA ALA A 42 -8.70 -8.79 0.26
C ALA A 42 -8.06 -7.84 -0.74
N ILE A 43 -6.81 -8.06 -1.15
CA ILE A 43 -6.06 -7.11 -1.99
C ILE A 43 -6.20 -7.50 -3.45
N VAL A 44 -6.78 -6.58 -4.22
CA VAL A 44 -6.96 -6.75 -5.67
C VAL A 44 -5.71 -6.25 -6.39
N GLN A 45 -5.19 -5.10 -5.98
CA GLN A 45 -4.02 -4.49 -6.59
C GLN A 45 -3.32 -3.56 -5.60
N GLU A 46 -2.00 -3.55 -5.60
CA GLU A 46 -1.21 -2.58 -4.85
C GLU A 46 -0.05 -2.02 -5.66
N GLY A 47 0.45 -0.85 -5.24
CA GLY A 47 1.63 -0.27 -5.86
C GLY A 47 1.79 1.22 -5.61
N CYS A 48 2.89 1.75 -6.11
CA CYS A 48 3.21 3.16 -5.97
C CYS A 48 2.58 4.01 -7.08
N LEU A 49 1.83 5.03 -6.68
CA LEU A 49 1.26 6.04 -7.55
C LEU A 49 1.59 7.44 -7.03
N MET A 50 1.69 8.41 -7.93
CA MET A 50 1.64 9.81 -7.55
C MET A 50 0.19 10.28 -7.57
N ARG A 51 -0.21 11.13 -6.63
CA ARG A 51 -1.53 11.76 -6.58
C ARG A 51 -1.41 13.27 -6.44
N LYS A 52 -2.27 14.01 -7.12
CA LYS A 52 -2.54 15.43 -6.86
C LYS A 52 -4.05 15.67 -6.79
N LYS A 53 -4.44 16.71 -6.06
CA LYS A 53 -5.82 17.20 -6.05
C LYS A 53 -5.96 18.26 -7.15
N ASN A 54 -6.89 18.04 -8.08
CA ASN A 54 -7.09 18.91 -9.23
C ASN A 54 -8.19 19.94 -9.01
N ALA A 55 -9.26 19.53 -8.32
CA ALA A 55 -10.41 20.38 -8.05
C ALA A 55 -10.98 20.13 -6.66
N LYS A 56 -11.64 21.15 -6.11
CA LYS A 56 -12.46 21.08 -4.90
C LYS A 56 -13.76 21.83 -5.19
N LYS A 57 -14.92 21.19 -5.05
CA LYS A 57 -16.23 21.80 -5.35
C LYS A 57 -16.28 22.44 -6.75
N GLY A 58 -15.76 21.76 -7.77
CA GLY A 58 -15.71 22.27 -9.15
C GLY A 58 -14.67 23.35 -9.43
N GLN A 59 -14.01 23.94 -8.42
CA GLN A 59 -12.95 24.91 -8.62
C GLN A 59 -11.58 24.23 -8.78
N LYS A 60 -10.85 24.60 -9.83
CA LYS A 60 -9.47 24.12 -10.07
C LYS A 60 -8.55 24.63 -8.96
N MET A 61 -7.75 23.74 -8.38
CA MET A 61 -6.78 24.13 -7.36
C MET A 61 -5.60 24.90 -7.98
N THR A 62 -5.18 25.99 -7.30
CA THR A 62 -4.04 26.83 -7.69
C THR A 62 -2.69 26.11 -7.53
N ILE A 63 -2.56 25.24 -6.52
CA ILE A 63 -1.35 24.48 -6.26
C ILE A 63 -1.58 23.01 -6.61
N LYS A 64 -0.81 22.50 -7.57
CA LYS A 64 -0.90 21.14 -8.10
C LYS A 64 0.44 20.43 -7.99
N TYR A 65 0.89 20.12 -6.77
CA TYR A 65 2.07 19.27 -6.60
C TYR A 65 1.67 17.81 -6.50
N TRP A 66 2.49 16.95 -7.10
CA TRP A 66 2.34 15.52 -7.00
C TRP A 66 2.93 15.03 -5.67
N LYS A 67 2.19 14.18 -4.97
CA LYS A 67 2.65 13.46 -3.79
C LYS A 67 2.71 11.98 -4.09
N ARG A 68 3.71 11.28 -3.56
CA ARG A 68 3.89 9.84 -3.76
C ARG A 68 3.14 9.06 -2.68
N TYR A 69 2.41 8.03 -3.10
CA TYR A 69 1.66 7.13 -2.21
C TYR A 69 1.91 5.67 -2.58
N TRP A 70 1.92 4.79 -1.58
CA TRP A 70 1.56 3.40 -1.79
C TRP A 70 0.05 3.32 -1.74
N ILE A 71 -0.56 2.71 -2.74
CA ILE A 71 -2.00 2.58 -2.85
C ILE A 71 -2.34 1.10 -2.85
N VAL A 72 -3.35 0.75 -2.06
CA VAL A 72 -3.92 -0.60 -2.00
C VAL A 72 -5.38 -0.51 -2.39
N LEU A 73 -5.75 -1.23 -3.45
CA LEU A 73 -7.13 -1.50 -3.82
C LEU A 73 -7.57 -2.79 -3.14
N THR A 74 -8.65 -2.70 -2.38
CA THR A 74 -9.22 -3.82 -1.64
C THR A 74 -10.58 -4.25 -2.19
N ASN A 75 -10.91 -5.52 -2.01
CA ASN A 75 -12.23 -6.08 -2.26
C ASN A 75 -13.10 -6.03 -0.99
N ALA A 76 -14.40 -5.78 -1.15
CA ALA A 76 -15.37 -5.72 -0.05
C ALA A 76 -15.47 -7.04 0.73
N SER A 77 -15.27 -8.17 0.05
CA SER A 77 -15.53 -9.51 0.61
C SER A 77 -14.46 -9.99 1.61
N GLY A 78 -13.38 -9.23 1.81
CA GLY A 78 -12.32 -9.59 2.77
C GLY A 78 -11.70 -8.41 3.51
N ASN A 79 -12.14 -7.17 3.26
CA ASN A 79 -11.53 -5.97 3.86
C ASN A 79 -12.31 -5.41 5.07
N GLY A 80 -13.43 -6.04 5.46
CA GLY A 80 -14.31 -5.57 6.52
C GLY A 80 -15.18 -4.35 6.16
N TYR A 81 -15.14 -3.91 4.90
CA TYR A 81 -15.96 -2.82 4.36
C TYR A 81 -17.05 -3.38 3.44
N ASN A 82 -18.20 -2.72 3.39
CA ASN A 82 -19.28 -3.08 2.45
C ASN A 82 -18.97 -2.72 0.99
N ASP A 83 -17.81 -2.11 0.73
CA ASP A 83 -17.41 -1.61 -0.58
C ASP A 83 -15.90 -1.83 -0.81
N ASN A 84 -15.51 -1.77 -2.08
CA ASN A 84 -14.13 -1.77 -2.51
C ASN A 84 -13.52 -0.40 -2.18
N VAL A 85 -12.38 -0.39 -1.49
CA VAL A 85 -11.74 0.86 -1.05
C VAL A 85 -10.33 0.98 -1.56
N LEU A 86 -9.93 2.21 -1.91
CA LEU A 86 -8.54 2.60 -2.12
C LEU A 86 -7.98 3.19 -0.82
N LEU A 87 -6.94 2.58 -0.30
CA LEU A 87 -6.20 3.04 0.88
C LEU A 87 -4.87 3.65 0.43
N LEU A 88 -4.64 4.90 0.83
CA LEU A 88 -3.50 5.69 0.39
C LEU A 88 -2.54 5.93 1.56
N TYR A 89 -1.33 5.41 1.44
CA TYR A 89 -0.26 5.55 2.42
C TYR A 89 0.77 6.55 1.89
N GLU A 90 0.90 7.71 2.55
CA GLU A 90 1.79 8.77 2.08
C GLU A 90 3.26 8.37 2.22
N SER A 91 4.11 8.83 1.29
CA SER A 91 5.57 8.65 1.40
C SER A 91 6.10 9.33 2.66
N ARG A 92 7.00 8.66 3.39
CA ARG A 92 7.71 9.27 4.53
C ARG A 92 8.67 10.38 4.09
N ASN A 93 9.19 10.26 2.85
CA ASN A 93 10.12 11.21 2.27
C ASN A 93 9.56 11.73 0.94
N PRO A 94 8.80 12.84 0.95
CA PRO A 94 8.13 13.34 -0.26
C PRO A 94 9.11 13.95 -1.29
N PHE A 95 10.33 14.29 -0.87
CA PHE A 95 11.35 14.90 -1.72
C PHE A 95 12.34 13.89 -2.32
N ILE A 96 12.30 12.63 -1.88
CA ILE A 96 13.25 11.60 -2.31
C ILE A 96 12.55 10.65 -3.28
N PHE A 97 12.92 10.74 -4.56
CA PHE A 97 12.45 9.85 -5.61
C PHE A 97 13.50 8.78 -5.88
N SER A 98 13.31 7.60 -5.30
CA SER A 98 14.11 6.41 -5.62
C SER A 98 13.51 5.67 -6.81
N ARG A 99 14.39 5.19 -7.72
CA ARG A 99 14.01 4.26 -8.79
C ARG A 99 13.52 2.93 -8.24
N ILE A 100 13.99 2.54 -7.06
CA ILE A 100 13.53 1.35 -6.36
C ILE A 100 12.39 1.75 -5.42
N VAL A 101 11.23 1.18 -5.68
CA VAL A 101 10.01 1.38 -4.88
C VAL A 101 9.91 0.26 -3.87
N ASP A 102 9.88 0.60 -2.59
CA ASP A 102 9.64 -0.36 -1.50
C ASP A 102 8.52 0.18 -0.62
N ARG A 103 7.57 -0.68 -0.24
CA ARG A 103 6.48 -0.37 0.70
C ARG A 103 6.97 0.32 1.98
N ARG A 104 8.15 -0.05 2.48
CA ARG A 104 8.76 0.47 3.72
C ARG A 104 9.04 1.98 3.67
N GLN A 105 9.10 2.56 2.47
CA GLN A 105 9.26 4.00 2.25
C GLN A 105 8.00 4.81 2.59
N PHE A 106 6.87 4.14 2.82
CA PHE A 106 5.56 4.77 3.05
C PHE A 106 5.12 4.63 4.51
N GLN A 107 4.18 5.49 4.92
CA GLN A 107 3.57 5.44 6.25
C GLN A 107 2.90 4.09 6.50
N ARG A 108 2.77 3.74 7.79
CA ARG A 108 2.06 2.51 8.18
C ARG A 108 0.55 2.71 8.06
N ASP A 109 0.05 3.82 8.59
CA ASP A 109 -1.38 4.16 8.57
C ASP A 109 -1.79 4.82 7.24
N SER A 110 -3.03 4.57 6.84
CA SER A 110 -3.57 5.20 5.64
C SER A 110 -3.86 6.67 5.90
N ALA A 111 -3.29 7.56 5.09
CA ALA A 111 -3.56 8.99 5.13
C ALA A 111 -4.92 9.35 4.50
N LYS A 112 -5.45 8.49 3.62
CA LYS A 112 -6.79 8.64 3.05
C LYS A 112 -7.38 7.29 2.67
N GLN A 113 -8.67 7.15 2.91
CA GLN A 113 -9.52 6.10 2.38
C GLN A 113 -10.47 6.70 1.33
N MET A 114 -10.64 6.01 0.21
CA MET A 114 -11.58 6.37 -0.85
C MET A 114 -12.49 5.19 -1.13
N VAL A 115 -13.78 5.35 -0.83
CA VAL A 115 -14.85 4.35 -1.03
C VAL A 115 -15.28 4.39 -2.50
N LEU A 116 -14.98 3.35 -3.28
CA LEU A 116 -15.04 3.44 -4.74
C LEU A 116 -16.43 3.68 -5.31
N SER A 117 -17.51 3.26 -4.65
CA SER A 117 -18.88 3.59 -5.07
C SER A 117 -19.11 5.10 -5.19
N HIS A 118 -18.45 5.92 -4.37
CA HIS A 118 -18.60 7.38 -4.37
C HIS A 118 -17.77 8.09 -5.45
N PHE A 119 -16.94 7.36 -6.21
CA PHE A 119 -16.00 7.96 -7.16
C PHE A 119 -16.23 7.47 -8.58
N VAL A 120 -16.29 8.38 -9.53
CA VAL A 120 -16.35 8.06 -10.97
C VAL A 120 -15.02 8.31 -11.66
N PHE A 121 -14.73 7.50 -12.69
CA PHE A 121 -13.67 7.84 -13.62
C PHE A 121 -14.02 9.13 -14.36
N SER A 122 -13.06 10.06 -14.39
CA SER A 122 -13.18 11.25 -15.22
C SER A 122 -12.39 11.03 -16.51
N GLU A 123 -13.05 11.25 -17.65
CA GLU A 123 -12.73 10.55 -18.91
C GLU A 123 -11.45 11.02 -19.63
N GLU A 124 -10.86 12.17 -19.32
CA GLU A 124 -9.69 12.63 -20.08
C GLU A 124 -8.55 13.13 -19.19
N CYS A 125 -7.52 12.31 -19.08
CA CYS A 125 -6.21 12.72 -18.60
C CYS A 125 -5.29 13.02 -19.82
N PRO A 126 -4.52 14.13 -19.81
CA PRO A 126 -3.66 14.50 -20.94
C PRO A 126 -2.56 13.48 -21.25
N ASN A 127 -2.12 12.71 -20.25
CA ASN A 127 -1.02 11.76 -20.38
C ASN A 127 -1.55 10.33 -20.21
N ALA A 128 -1.01 9.40 -21.00
CA ALA A 128 -1.41 7.98 -20.98
C ALA A 128 -1.07 7.26 -19.67
N ASP A 129 -0.14 7.80 -18.87
CA ASP A 129 0.22 7.29 -17.54
C ASP A 129 -0.61 7.93 -16.40
N GLU A 130 -1.61 8.74 -16.74
CA GLU A 130 -2.50 9.42 -15.80
C GLU A 130 -3.93 8.87 -15.86
N PHE A 131 -4.62 8.89 -14.72
CA PHE A 131 -6.07 8.67 -14.61
C PHE A 131 -6.64 9.53 -13.48
N SER A 132 -7.96 9.76 -13.48
CA SER A 132 -8.61 10.58 -12.46
C SER A 132 -9.87 9.95 -11.89
N LEU A 133 -10.08 10.19 -10.60
CA LEU A 133 -11.28 9.84 -9.86
C LEU A 133 -11.91 11.11 -9.30
N THR A 134 -13.20 11.28 -9.54
CA THR A 134 -13.97 12.41 -9.03
C THR A 134 -15.02 11.90 -8.06
N ASP A 135 -15.01 12.44 -6.85
CA ASP A 135 -16.04 12.19 -5.85
C ASP A 135 -17.36 12.81 -6.33
N GLU A 136 -18.39 11.98 -6.48
CA GLU A 136 -19.70 12.38 -7.00
C GLU A 136 -20.44 13.35 -6.08
N TYR A 137 -20.21 13.26 -4.76
CA TYR A 137 -20.89 14.09 -3.78
C TYR A 137 -20.15 15.40 -3.56
N SER A 138 -18.83 15.34 -3.37
CA SER A 138 -18.03 16.51 -3.02
C SER A 138 -17.49 17.28 -4.23
N GLY A 139 -17.52 16.67 -5.42
CA GLY A 139 -16.90 17.21 -6.62
C GLY A 139 -15.37 17.30 -6.51
N GLU A 140 -14.76 16.60 -5.54
CA GLU A 140 -13.32 16.55 -5.39
C GLU A 140 -12.70 15.62 -6.43
N CYS A 141 -11.85 16.19 -7.29
CA CYS A 141 -11.16 15.45 -8.32
C CYS A 141 -9.72 15.17 -7.92
N TYR A 142 -9.37 13.89 -7.86
CA TYR A 142 -8.02 13.39 -7.64
C TYR A 142 -7.46 12.85 -8.94
N ARG A 143 -6.25 13.29 -9.29
CA ARG A 143 -5.50 12.71 -10.40
C ARG A 143 -4.39 11.85 -9.87
N PHE A 144 -4.22 10.71 -10.52
CA PHE A 144 -3.20 9.71 -10.24
C PHE A 144 -2.29 9.59 -11.45
N LYS A 145 -1.00 9.36 -11.19
CA LYS A 145 0.03 9.11 -12.19
C LYS A 145 0.80 7.86 -11.83
N ALA A 146 0.80 6.90 -12.74
CA ALA A 146 1.54 5.64 -12.60
C ALA A 146 2.95 5.76 -13.20
N PHE A 147 3.77 4.74 -12.98
CA PHE A 147 5.07 4.63 -13.65
C PHE A 147 4.88 4.06 -15.07
N GLY A 148 4.40 4.91 -15.99
CA GLY A 148 4.14 4.55 -17.38
C GLY A 148 2.71 4.10 -17.69
N ALA A 149 2.39 4.09 -18.99
CA ALA A 149 1.03 3.89 -19.50
C ALA A 149 0.46 2.48 -19.19
N VAL A 150 1.30 1.45 -19.25
CA VAL A 150 0.88 0.06 -18.96
C VAL A 150 0.38 -0.06 -17.53
N ASN A 151 1.13 0.49 -16.56
CA ASN A 151 0.74 0.49 -15.16
C ASN A 151 -0.53 1.30 -14.92
N ALA A 152 -0.67 2.45 -15.58
CA ALA A 152 -1.92 3.22 -15.51
C ALA A 152 -3.10 2.44 -16.06
N GLN A 153 -2.93 1.69 -17.15
CA GLN A 153 -3.98 0.84 -17.70
C GLN A 153 -4.37 -0.31 -16.77
N MET A 154 -3.40 -0.95 -16.11
CA MET A 154 -3.68 -1.98 -15.11
C MET A 154 -4.54 -1.43 -13.96
N TRP A 155 -4.16 -0.26 -13.41
CA TRP A 155 -4.96 0.42 -12.38
C TRP A 155 -6.36 0.78 -12.86
N LYS A 156 -6.50 1.32 -14.08
CA LYS A 156 -7.82 1.63 -14.67
C LYS A 156 -8.69 0.38 -14.76
N ASN A 157 -8.14 -0.73 -15.25
CA ASN A 157 -8.87 -1.98 -15.39
C ASN A 157 -9.28 -2.55 -14.03
N ALA A 158 -8.39 -2.56 -13.04
CA ALA A 158 -8.68 -3.10 -11.70
C ALA A 158 -9.75 -2.28 -10.96
N ILE A 159 -9.70 -0.95 -11.06
CA ILE A 159 -10.73 -0.09 -10.47
C ILE A 159 -12.06 -0.23 -11.22
N ALA A 160 -12.03 -0.35 -12.56
CA ALA A 160 -13.24 -0.57 -13.35
C ALA A 160 -13.89 -1.91 -12.99
N GLU A 161 -13.11 -2.98 -12.81
CA GLU A 161 -13.57 -4.28 -12.30
C GLU A 161 -14.20 -4.14 -10.91
N ALA A 162 -13.49 -3.48 -9.99
CA ALA A 162 -13.98 -3.25 -8.63
C ALA A 162 -15.26 -2.39 -8.59
N LYS A 163 -15.56 -1.60 -9.62
CA LYS A 163 -16.81 -0.84 -9.69
C LYS A 163 -17.95 -1.60 -10.39
N ARG A 164 -17.70 -2.79 -10.95
CA ARG A 164 -18.79 -3.57 -11.56
C ARG A 164 -19.75 -4.06 -10.48
N PRO A 165 -21.07 -3.98 -10.70
CA PRO A 165 -22.05 -4.63 -9.84
C PRO A 165 -21.72 -6.12 -9.75
N LYS A 166 -21.75 -6.69 -8.54
CA LYS A 166 -21.62 -8.14 -8.42
C LYS A 166 -22.98 -8.77 -8.77
N ILE A 167 -22.97 -9.84 -9.56
CA ILE A 167 -24.18 -10.54 -10.05
C ILE A 167 -25.21 -10.90 -8.94
N PRO A 168 -24.85 -11.16 -7.67
CA PRO A 168 -25.85 -11.36 -6.61
C PRO A 168 -26.82 -10.18 -6.43
N ASP A 169 -26.39 -8.95 -6.73
CA ASP A 169 -27.20 -7.73 -6.59
C ASP A 169 -28.29 -7.61 -7.68
N LEU A 170 -28.20 -8.40 -8.76
CA LEU A 170 -29.20 -8.41 -9.84
C LEU A 170 -30.33 -9.42 -9.60
N ILE A 171 -30.12 -10.41 -8.73
CA ILE A 171 -31.12 -11.45 -8.47
C ILE A 171 -32.18 -10.93 -7.48
N ASP A 172 -31.77 -10.20 -6.44
CA ASP A 172 -32.69 -9.58 -5.47
C ASP A 172 -33.65 -8.54 -6.07
N LEU A 173 -33.28 -7.89 -7.18
CA LEU A 173 -34.15 -6.93 -7.86
C LEU A 173 -35.18 -7.58 -8.80
N SER A 174 -35.05 -8.88 -9.07
CA SER A 174 -35.92 -9.61 -9.99
C SER A 174 -37.08 -10.33 -9.30
N GLU A 175 -37.06 -10.45 -7.97
CA GLU A 175 -38.10 -11.14 -7.20
C GLU A 175 -39.16 -10.21 -6.58
N GLU A 176 -39.03 -8.89 -6.70
CA GLU A 176 -40.03 -7.90 -6.24
C GLU A 176 -41.01 -7.40 -7.34
N ARG A 177 -41.39 -8.24 -8.30
CA ARG A 177 -42.42 -7.90 -9.30
C ARG A 177 -43.59 -8.87 -9.36
#